data_AF-A0A353VZT1-F1
#
_entry.id   AF-A0A353VZT1-F1
#
_cell.length_a   1.000
_cell.length_b   1.000
_cell.length_c   1.000
_cell.angle_alpha   90.00
_cell.angle_beta   90.00
_cell.angle_gamma   90.00
#
_symmetry.space_group_name_H-M   'P 1'
#
loop_
_entity.id
_entity.type
_entity.pdbx_description
1 polymer ?
#
loop_
_entity_poly.entity_id
_entity_poly.type
_entity_poly.pdbx_seq_one_letter_code
_entity_poly.pdbx_strand_id
1 'polypeptide(L)'
;MKKNAILESIRQETPAYIKREIDLSFYIVDRISEILQLKGMTQKDLADLLGKKESEISKWMTGTHNFTIRSIAKIERALNVSIFDIEKEKQSEKEILKVNTSDFLIIPHKDQLTQKHNPIIKRNFDFNLMPQ
;
A
#
# COMPACT_ATOMS: atom_id res chain seq x y z
N MET A 1 -8.80 39.35 13.56
CA MET A 1 -9.59 38.69 14.64
C MET A 1 -8.73 38.67 15.90
N LYS A 2 -9.26 39.08 17.07
CA LYS A 2 -8.49 39.05 18.34
C LYS A 2 -8.22 37.59 18.72
N LYS A 3 -6.94 37.26 18.97
CA LYS A 3 -6.55 35.94 19.49
C LYS A 3 -7.08 35.81 20.93
N ASN A 4 -7.87 34.77 21.19
CA ASN A 4 -8.32 34.45 22.54
C ASN A 4 -7.19 33.66 23.23
N ALA A 5 -6.64 34.21 24.33
CA ALA A 5 -5.51 33.64 25.04
C ALA A 5 -5.74 32.20 25.51
N ILE A 6 -6.99 31.86 25.87
CA ILE A 6 -7.38 30.52 26.32
C ILE A 6 -7.29 29.51 25.16
N LEU A 7 -7.69 29.91 23.96
CA LEU A 7 -7.62 29.04 22.78
C LEU A 7 -6.18 28.80 22.34
N GLU A 8 -5.32 29.82 22.46
CA GLU A 8 -3.89 29.69 22.13
C GLU A 8 -3.17 28.78 23.13
N SER A 9 -3.43 28.87 24.42
CA SER A 9 -2.81 27.98 25.41
C SER A 9 -3.17 26.51 25.18
N ILE A 10 -4.45 26.22 24.91
CA ILE A 10 -4.90 24.86 24.58
C ILE A 10 -4.20 24.33 23.33
N ARG A 11 -4.01 25.20 22.32
CA ARG A 11 -3.33 24.84 21.07
C ARG A 11 -1.85 24.50 21.27
N GLN A 12 -1.16 25.20 22.16
CA GLN A 12 0.25 24.92 22.48
C GLN A 12 0.43 23.64 23.31
N GLU A 13 -0.57 23.28 24.13
CA GLU A 13 -0.55 22.08 24.95
C GLU A 13 -0.98 20.81 24.18
N THR A 14 -1.62 20.99 23.02
CA THR A 14 -2.08 19.88 22.19
C THR A 14 -0.89 19.10 21.62
N PRO A 15 -0.79 17.78 21.86
CA PRO A 15 0.30 16.97 21.31
C PRO A 15 0.34 17.00 19.78
N ALA A 16 1.55 16.99 19.20
CA ALA A 16 1.74 17.05 17.75
C ALA A 16 1.03 15.91 16.99
N TYR A 17 0.91 14.73 17.59
CA TYR A 17 0.24 13.59 16.97
C TYR A 17 -1.28 13.82 16.80
N ILE A 18 -1.93 14.57 17.70
CA ILE A 18 -3.36 14.90 17.58
C ILE A 18 -3.58 15.80 16.36
N LYS A 19 -2.73 16.81 16.19
CA LYS A 19 -2.77 17.64 14.98
C LYS A 19 -2.57 16.79 13.73
N ARG A 20 -1.61 15.86 13.76
CA ARG A 20 -1.37 14.94 12.62
C ARG A 20 -2.57 14.03 12.34
N GLU A 21 -3.22 13.51 13.37
CA GLU A 21 -4.43 12.70 13.24
C GLU A 21 -5.56 13.47 12.56
N ILE A 22 -5.80 14.71 12.98
CA ILE A 22 -6.79 15.60 12.36
C ILE A 22 -6.44 15.87 10.90
N ASP A 23 -5.18 16.23 10.62
CA ASP A 23 -4.70 16.48 9.25
C ASP A 23 -4.91 15.25 8.35
N LEU A 24 -4.67 14.03 8.87
CA LEU A 24 -4.90 12.77 8.14
C LEU A 24 -6.39 12.48 7.91
N SER A 25 -7.23 12.73 8.91
CA SER A 25 -8.68 12.55 8.80
C SER A 25 -9.26 13.44 7.69
N PHE A 26 -8.90 14.73 7.67
CA PHE A 26 -9.33 15.65 6.62
C PHE A 26 -8.81 15.24 5.24
N TYR A 27 -7.55 14.80 5.13
CA TYR A 27 -7.02 14.27 3.87
C TYR A 27 -7.88 13.12 3.31
N ILE A 28 -8.27 12.16 4.17
CA ILE A 28 -9.12 11.04 3.75
C ILE A 28 -10.49 11.55 3.28
N VAL A 29 -11.12 12.47 4.02
CA VAL A 29 -12.42 13.05 3.68
C VAL A 29 -12.37 13.81 2.34
N ASP A 30 -11.35 14.64 2.15
CA ASP A 30 -11.16 15.41 0.92
C ASP A 30 -10.97 14.46 -0.27
N ARG A 31 -10.15 13.42 -0.10
CA ARG A 31 -9.91 12.42 -1.14
C ARG A 31 -11.17 11.63 -1.50
N ILE A 32 -11.96 11.23 -0.50
CA ILE A 32 -13.26 10.57 -0.75
C ILE A 32 -14.19 11.53 -1.51
N SER A 33 -14.27 12.79 -1.09
CA SER A 33 -15.12 13.81 -1.74
C SER A 33 -14.74 14.00 -3.20
N GLU A 34 -13.45 14.10 -3.50
CA GLU A 34 -12.92 14.21 -4.85
C GLU A 34 -13.31 12.99 -5.71
N ILE A 35 -13.09 11.77 -5.19
CA ILE A 35 -13.44 10.54 -5.91
C ILE A 35 -14.93 10.47 -6.21
N LEU A 36 -15.78 10.86 -5.25
CA LEU A 36 -17.23 10.90 -5.44
C LEU A 36 -17.61 11.92 -6.51
N GLN A 37 -17.06 13.14 -6.46
CA GLN A 37 -17.31 14.18 -7.47
C GLN A 37 -16.91 13.71 -8.87
N LEU A 38 -15.71 13.13 -9.02
CA LEU A 38 -15.22 12.61 -10.30
C LEU A 38 -16.10 11.49 -10.87
N LYS A 39 -16.75 10.70 -10.00
CA LYS A 39 -17.68 9.63 -10.38
C LYS A 39 -19.14 10.10 -10.51
N GLY A 40 -19.45 11.36 -10.21
CA GLY A 40 -20.83 11.85 -10.16
C GLY A 40 -21.67 11.18 -9.07
N MET A 41 -21.03 10.73 -7.99
CA MET A 41 -21.66 10.02 -6.89
C MET A 41 -21.91 10.93 -5.69
N THR A 42 -22.94 10.61 -4.92
CA THR A 42 -23.30 11.28 -3.67
C THR A 42 -22.83 10.47 -2.46
N GLN A 43 -22.90 11.07 -1.26
CA GLN A 43 -22.65 10.34 -0.01
C GLN A 43 -23.67 9.22 0.22
N LYS A 44 -24.90 9.39 -0.26
CA LYS A 44 -25.95 8.36 -0.25
C LYS A 44 -25.53 7.15 -1.08
N ASP A 45 -25.01 7.37 -2.28
CA ASP A 45 -24.55 6.27 -3.15
C ASP A 45 -23.39 5.50 -2.51
N LEU A 46 -22.46 6.20 -1.84
CA LEU A 46 -21.40 5.55 -1.06
C LEU A 46 -21.97 4.74 0.10
N ALA A 47 -23.00 5.24 0.79
CA ALA A 47 -23.67 4.52 1.86
C ALA A 47 -24.32 3.22 1.35
N ASP A 48 -25.01 3.30 0.20
CA ASP A 48 -25.65 2.16 -0.45
C ASP A 48 -24.61 1.09 -0.86
N LEU A 49 -23.48 1.49 -1.45
CA LEU A 49 -22.38 0.58 -1.80
C LEU A 49 -21.77 -0.13 -0.58
N LEU A 50 -21.73 0.55 0.56
CA LEU A 50 -21.15 0.02 1.79
C LEU A 50 -22.18 -0.74 2.66
N GLY A 51 -23.46 -0.73 2.29
CA GLY A 51 -24.54 -1.27 3.11
C GLY A 51 -24.69 -0.52 4.44
N LYS A 52 -24.51 0.80 4.41
CA LYS A 52 -24.52 1.71 5.57
C LYS A 52 -25.63 2.75 5.46
N LYS A 53 -25.89 3.44 6.58
CA LYS A 53 -26.81 4.59 6.58
C LYS A 53 -26.09 5.82 6.05
N GLU A 54 -26.79 6.62 5.27
CA GLU A 54 -26.27 7.91 4.78
C GLU A 54 -25.78 8.80 5.94
N SER A 55 -26.50 8.84 7.06
CA SER A 55 -26.09 9.59 8.25
C SER A 55 -24.77 9.13 8.88
N GLU A 56 -24.40 7.85 8.72
CA GLU A 56 -23.11 7.33 9.15
C GLU A 56 -21.99 7.86 8.24
N ILE A 57 -22.21 7.86 6.92
CA ILE A 57 -21.27 8.43 5.95
C ILE A 57 -21.14 9.93 6.14
N SER A 58 -22.24 10.66 6.31
CA SER A 58 -22.19 12.10 6.57
C SER A 58 -21.41 12.44 7.83
N LYS A 59 -21.52 11.62 8.88
CA LYS A 59 -20.69 11.76 10.09
C LYS A 59 -19.21 11.46 9.83
N TRP A 60 -18.87 10.56 8.91
CA TRP A 60 -17.48 10.33 8.54
C TRP A 60 -16.90 11.54 7.80
N MET A 61 -17.70 12.17 6.93
CA MET A 61 -17.31 13.31 6.11
C MET A 61 -17.17 14.63 6.89
N THR A 62 -17.43 14.66 8.20
CA THR A 62 -17.20 15.87 9.04
C THR A 62 -15.73 16.06 9.41
N GLY A 63 -14.85 15.08 9.12
CA GLY A 63 -13.42 15.13 9.44
C GLY A 63 -13.07 14.84 10.91
N THR A 64 -14.06 14.61 11.76
CA THR A 64 -13.88 14.27 13.18
C THR A 64 -14.00 12.76 13.47
N HIS A 65 -14.20 11.95 12.43
CA HIS A 65 -14.30 10.51 12.54
C HIS A 65 -12.91 9.86 12.42
N ASN A 66 -12.62 8.92 13.32
CA ASN A 66 -11.41 8.11 13.21
C ASN A 66 -11.63 6.97 12.21
N PHE A 67 -10.96 7.03 11.07
CA PHE A 67 -10.98 5.98 10.06
C PHE A 67 -10.03 4.83 10.45
N THR A 68 -10.60 3.64 10.63
CA THR A 68 -9.80 2.42 10.70
C THR A 68 -9.26 2.03 9.32
N ILE A 69 -8.14 1.32 9.28
CA ILE A 69 -7.60 0.74 8.02
C ILE A 69 -8.67 -0.13 7.32
N ARG A 70 -9.46 -0.87 8.11
CA ARG A 70 -10.56 -1.70 7.60
C ARG A 70 -11.64 -0.87 6.89
N SER A 71 -12.03 0.28 7.45
CA SER A 71 -13.03 1.16 6.83
C SER A 71 -12.49 1.76 5.53
N ILE A 72 -11.23 2.19 5.52
CA ILE A 72 -10.57 2.72 4.31
C ILE A 72 -10.56 1.66 3.21
N ALA A 73 -10.09 0.43 3.51
CA ALA A 73 -10.05 -0.65 2.53
C ALA A 73 -11.44 -1.00 1.96
N LYS A 74 -12.50 -0.92 2.78
CA LYS A 74 -13.88 -1.11 2.30
C LYS A 74 -14.30 0.01 1.35
N ILE A 75 -13.99 1.27 1.67
CA ILE A 75 -14.29 2.42 0.83
C ILE A 75 -13.53 2.31 -0.50
N GLU A 76 -12.23 2.01 -0.47
CA GLU A 76 -11.42 1.80 -1.68
C GLU A 76 -11.99 0.69 -2.57
N ARG A 77 -12.39 -0.44 -1.95
CA ARG A 77 -12.99 -1.55 -2.70
C ARG A 77 -14.35 -1.20 -3.30
N ALA A 78 -15.16 -0.42 -2.59
CA ALA A 78 -16.48 0.03 -3.05
C ALA A 78 -16.35 1.04 -4.20
N LEU A 79 -15.42 1.98 -4.09
CA LEU A 79 -15.18 3.02 -5.11
C LEU A 79 -14.30 2.53 -6.26
N ASN A 80 -13.61 1.39 -6.07
CA ASN A 80 -12.61 0.84 -6.98
C ASN A 80 -11.48 1.84 -7.31
N VAL A 81 -11.04 2.60 -6.30
CA VAL A 81 -9.99 3.63 -6.39
C VAL A 81 -9.22 3.64 -5.08
N SER A 82 -7.90 3.83 -5.14
CA SER A 82 -7.05 3.98 -3.95
C SER A 82 -7.21 5.37 -3.33
N ILE A 83 -7.35 5.44 -2.01
CA ILE A 83 -7.33 6.71 -1.27
C ILE A 83 -5.88 7.17 -1.10
N PHE A 84 -4.95 6.23 -0.92
CA PHE A 84 -3.53 6.55 -0.78
C PHE A 84 -2.74 6.21 -2.04
N ASP A 85 -1.90 7.14 -2.48
CA ASP A 85 -0.92 6.90 -3.53
C ASP A 85 0.31 6.23 -2.91
N ILE A 86 0.19 4.92 -2.69
CA ILE A 86 1.33 4.10 -2.30
C ILE A 86 2.07 3.81 -3.60
N GLU A 87 3.16 4.53 -3.85
CA GLU A 87 4.09 4.20 -4.91
C GLU A 87 4.53 2.74 -4.73
N LYS A 88 3.91 1.85 -5.51
CA LYS A 88 4.44 0.51 -5.66
C LYS A 88 5.71 0.72 -6.46
N GLU A 89 6.86 0.68 -5.80
CA GLU A 89 8.12 0.45 -6.50
C GLU A 89 7.86 -0.74 -7.42
N LYS A 90 7.74 -0.47 -8.72
CA LYS A 90 7.75 -1.51 -9.72
C LYS A 90 9.13 -2.09 -9.58
N GLN A 91 9.25 -3.21 -8.86
CA GLN A 91 10.37 -4.10 -9.03
C GLN A 91 10.38 -4.36 -10.52
N SER A 92 11.30 -3.70 -11.21
CA SER A 92 11.49 -3.84 -12.63
C SER A 92 11.63 -5.34 -12.81
N GLU A 93 10.71 -5.96 -13.54
CA GLU A 93 10.96 -7.29 -14.08
C GLU A 93 12.31 -7.15 -14.77
N LYS A 94 13.37 -7.64 -14.12
CA LYS A 94 14.72 -7.58 -14.67
C LYS A 94 14.59 -8.34 -15.97
N GLU A 95 14.61 -7.62 -17.07
CA GLU A 95 14.61 -8.14 -18.41
C GLU A 95 15.68 -9.24 -18.41
N ILE A 96 15.25 -10.50 -18.48
CA ILE A 96 16.18 -11.61 -18.59
C ILE A 96 16.87 -11.35 -19.91
N LEU A 97 18.12 -10.87 -19.86
CA LEU A 97 18.98 -10.73 -21.02
C LEU A 97 19.01 -12.10 -21.69
N LYS A 98 18.28 -12.24 -22.80
CA LYS A 98 18.40 -13.40 -23.68
C LYS A 98 19.77 -13.27 -24.36
N VAL A 99 20.80 -13.70 -23.65
CA VAL A 99 22.14 -13.82 -24.22
C VAL A 99 22.06 -14.97 -25.23
N ASN A 100 22.34 -14.69 -26.49
CA ASN A 100 22.40 -15.75 -27.49
C ASN A 100 23.56 -16.69 -27.13
N THR A 101 23.25 -17.96 -26.95
CA THR A 101 24.25 -19.02 -26.71
C THR A 101 25.29 -19.14 -27.81
N SER A 102 25.07 -18.53 -28.98
CA SER A 102 26.06 -18.42 -30.06
C SER A 102 27.32 -17.66 -29.66
N ASP A 103 27.22 -16.72 -28.71
CA ASP A 103 28.29 -15.77 -28.43
C ASP A 103 29.39 -16.39 -27.53
N PHE A 104 29.10 -17.53 -26.89
CA PHE A 104 30.06 -18.27 -26.06
C PHE A 104 30.66 -19.50 -26.73
N LEU A 105 30.37 -19.78 -28.01
CA LEU A 105 30.92 -20.95 -28.70
C LEU A 105 32.29 -20.64 -29.35
N ILE A 106 33.25 -20.13 -28.60
CA ILE A 106 34.67 -20.31 -28.96
C ILE A 106 35.15 -21.57 -28.24
N ILE A 107 35.09 -22.70 -28.94
CA ILE A 107 35.74 -23.95 -28.53
C ILE A 107 37.17 -23.88 -29.08
N PRO A 108 38.21 -23.62 -28.28
CA PRO A 108 39.57 -23.90 -28.71
C PRO A 108 39.70 -25.43 -28.80
N HIS A 109 39.62 -25.97 -30.01
CA HIS A 109 39.96 -27.35 -30.28
C HIS A 109 41.48 -27.50 -30.31
N LYS A 110 42.08 -28.00 -29.23
CA LYS A 110 43.26 -28.88 -29.33
C LYS A 110 43.39 -29.78 -28.10
N ASP A 111 43.06 -31.04 -28.37
CA ASP A 111 43.72 -32.26 -27.90
C ASP A 111 43.65 -32.65 -26.41
N GLN A 112 42.74 -33.61 -26.18
CA GLN A 112 42.96 -34.92 -25.55
C GLN A 112 42.74 -35.11 -24.03
N LEU A 113 41.66 -35.87 -23.76
CA LEU A 113 41.56 -37.04 -22.85
C LEU A 113 41.54 -36.75 -21.34
N THR A 114 40.38 -36.72 -20.67
CA THR A 114 39.71 -37.85 -19.96
C THR A 114 39.21 -37.26 -18.62
N GLN A 115 38.15 -37.63 -17.91
CA GLN A 115 37.28 -38.80 -17.85
C GLN A 115 35.98 -38.39 -17.12
N LYS A 116 34.90 -39.12 -17.40
CA LYS A 116 33.54 -38.99 -16.83
C LYS A 116 33.50 -39.18 -15.30
N HIS A 117 32.73 -38.37 -14.57
CA HIS A 117 31.75 -38.89 -13.58
C HIS A 117 30.75 -37.80 -13.10
N ASN A 118 29.46 -38.09 -13.21
CA ASN A 118 28.36 -37.46 -12.46
C ASN A 118 28.25 -38.19 -11.11
N PRO A 119 27.96 -37.54 -9.97
CA PRO A 119 26.68 -37.87 -9.33
C PRO A 119 25.98 -36.76 -8.49
N ILE A 120 24.65 -36.72 -8.63
CA ILE A 120 23.64 -36.85 -7.54
C ILE A 120 23.33 -35.63 -6.65
N ILE A 121 22.21 -34.96 -6.99
CA ILE A 121 20.94 -34.90 -6.24
C ILE A 121 20.95 -34.48 -4.75
N LYS A 122 20.21 -33.37 -4.51
CA LYS A 122 19.36 -32.96 -3.35
C LYS A 122 19.96 -32.95 -1.95
N ARG A 123 19.80 -31.78 -1.30
CA ARG A 123 19.39 -31.73 0.11
C ARG A 123 18.61 -30.45 0.41
N ASN A 124 17.29 -30.59 0.52
CA ASN A 124 16.47 -29.71 1.34
C ASN A 124 16.96 -29.86 2.78
N PHE A 125 17.21 -28.75 3.47
CA PHE A 125 17.42 -28.73 4.91
C PHE A 125 16.34 -27.84 5.53
N ASP A 126 15.25 -28.49 5.93
CA ASP A 126 14.32 -27.97 6.92
C ASP A 126 15.01 -28.07 8.29
N PHE A 127 15.37 -26.94 8.89
CA PHE A 127 15.73 -26.88 10.30
C PHE A 127 14.47 -26.64 11.12
N ASN A 128 13.85 -27.74 11.56
CA ASN A 128 12.89 -27.73 12.65
C ASN A 128 13.63 -27.56 13.99
N LEU A 129 13.16 -26.58 14.77
CA LEU A 129 12.91 -26.59 16.21
C LEU A 129 13.97 -27.21 17.15
N MET A 130 14.59 -26.38 17.99
CA MET A 130 15.15 -26.82 19.27
C MET A 130 14.21 -26.44 20.43
N PRO A 131 13.98 -27.36 21.40
CA PRO A 131 13.16 -27.13 22.57
C PRO A 131 13.97 -26.55 23.73
N GLN A 132 13.30 -25.81 24.61
CA GLN A 132 12.91 -26.18 25.99
C GLN A 132 11.98 -25.09 26.52
#